data_AF-A0A558C7D7-F1
#
_entry.id   AF-A0A558C7D7-F1
#
_cell.length_a   1.000
_cell.length_b   1.000
_cell.length_c   1.000
_cell.angle_alpha   90.00
_cell.angle_beta   90.00
_cell.angle_gamma   90.00
#
_symmetry.space_group_name_H-M   'P 1'
#
loop_
_entity.id
_entity.type
_entity.pdbx_description
1 polymer ?
#
loop_
_entity_poly.entity_id
_entity_poly.type
_entity_poly.pdbx_seq_one_letter_code
_entity_poly.pdbx_strand_id
1 'polypeptide(L)'
;MAPPAGRIRPGRYLGFFVLIVVVLYALVFFTGGGKPTPKLGIDLQGGTRVTLTARTPDGSAPSKDSLNQARQIIERRVNGIGVSGTEVILDGNNIVITVPGVQGDQAKKLGQTAKLNFRKVINAQAATAPP
;
A
#
# COMPACT_ATOMS: atom_id res chain seq x y z
N MET A 1 28.27 61.65 -5.28
CA MET A 1 27.71 61.52 -3.93
C MET A 1 27.40 60.04 -3.70
N ALA A 2 28.04 59.39 -2.72
CA ALA A 2 27.75 58.01 -2.39
C ALA A 2 26.39 57.94 -1.65
N PRO A 3 25.50 56.99 -1.99
CA PRO A 3 24.23 56.85 -1.27
C PRO A 3 24.49 56.49 0.20
N PRO A 4 23.68 56.99 1.14
CA PRO A 4 23.84 56.67 2.55
C PRO A 4 23.68 55.17 2.76
N ALA A 5 24.64 54.55 3.43
CA ALA A 5 24.58 53.14 3.78
C ALA A 5 23.33 52.88 4.63
N GLY A 6 22.35 52.17 4.06
CA GLY A 6 21.10 51.83 4.73
C GLY A 6 21.38 51.04 6.01
N ARG A 7 20.99 51.59 7.16
CA ARG A 7 21.17 50.94 8.46
C ARG A 7 20.21 49.76 8.58
N ILE A 8 20.64 48.58 8.13
CA ILE A 8 19.88 47.33 8.32
C ILE A 8 19.67 47.14 9.83
N ARG A 9 18.41 46.90 10.23
CA ARG A 9 18.04 46.57 11.61
C ARG A 9 17.91 45.04 11.72
N PRO A 10 19.00 44.29 11.92
CA PRO A 10 19.02 42.84 11.78
C PRO A 10 18.00 42.16 12.70
N GLY A 11 17.75 42.70 13.90
CA GLY A 11 16.79 42.12 14.85
C GLY A 11 15.34 42.04 14.32
N ARG A 12 14.88 42.99 13.49
CA ARG A 12 13.54 42.93 12.90
C ARG A 12 13.43 41.81 11.86
N TYR A 13 14.47 41.65 11.05
CA TYR A 13 14.54 40.59 10.05
C TYR A 13 14.68 39.21 10.72
N LEU A 14 15.48 39.12 11.78
CA LEU A 14 15.62 37.88 12.56
C LEU A 14 14.30 37.49 13.23
N GLY A 15 13.59 38.46 13.84
CA GLY A 15 12.28 38.22 14.44
C GLY A 15 11.23 37.79 13.42
N PHE A 16 11.23 38.40 12.23
CA PHE A 16 10.35 37.99 11.14
C PHE A 16 10.69 36.58 10.61
N PHE A 17 11.96 36.24 10.50
CA PHE A 17 12.40 34.89 10.12
C PHE A 17 11.95 33.85 11.15
N VAL A 18 12.14 34.10 12.45
CA VAL A 18 11.67 33.22 13.53
C VAL A 18 10.15 33.06 13.48
N LEU A 19 9.41 34.16 13.26
CA LEU A 19 7.95 34.12 13.11
C LEU A 19 7.55 33.18 11.96
N ILE A 20 8.18 33.31 10.78
CA ILE A 20 7.91 32.44 9.63
C ILE A 20 8.17 30.97 9.99
N VAL A 21 9.32 30.67 10.62
CA VAL A 21 9.66 29.29 11.02
C VAL A 21 8.62 28.71 11.98
N VAL A 22 8.17 29.49 12.98
CA VAL A 22 7.14 29.06 13.94
C VAL A 22 5.81 28.80 13.23
N VAL A 23 5.40 29.68 12.32
CA VAL A 23 4.16 29.52 11.55
C VAL A 23 4.23 28.26 10.68
N LEU A 24 5.32 28.06 9.94
CA LEU A 24 5.51 26.86 9.11
C LEU A 24 5.50 25.58 9.96
N TYR A 25 6.15 25.59 11.13
CA TYR A 25 6.16 24.45 12.04
C TYR A 25 4.77 24.15 12.60
N ALA A 26 4.03 25.18 13.01
CA ALA A 26 2.66 25.02 13.50
C ALA A 26 1.74 24.42 12.42
N LEU A 27 1.87 24.86 11.17
CA LEU A 27 1.08 24.33 10.05
C LEU A 27 1.23 22.81 9.86
N VAL A 28 2.37 22.21 10.21
CA VAL A 28 2.57 20.74 10.15
C VAL A 28 1.53 20.00 11.01
N PHE A 29 1.23 20.52 12.20
CA PHE A 29 0.26 19.90 13.13
C PHE A 29 -1.19 20.15 12.73
N PHE A 30 -1.48 21.28 12.07
CA PHE A 30 -2.86 21.65 11.71
C PHE A 30 -3.29 21.20 10.30
N THR A 31 -2.36 20.83 9.40
CA THR A 31 -2.69 20.52 8.00
C THR A 31 -2.40 19.07 7.58
N GLY A 32 -1.60 18.32 8.34
CA GLY A 32 -1.17 16.96 7.97
C GLY A 32 -1.31 15.94 9.10
N GLY A 33 -2.52 15.39 9.31
CA GLY A 33 -2.76 14.25 10.21
C GLY A 33 -2.33 14.41 11.68
N GLY A 34 -1.88 15.60 12.10
CA GLY A 34 -1.38 15.91 13.45
C GLY A 34 -0.08 15.23 13.85
N LYS A 35 0.61 14.51 12.94
CA LYS A 35 1.82 13.75 13.25
C LYS A 35 3.05 14.37 12.57
N PRO A 36 4.11 14.72 13.30
CA PRO A 36 5.33 15.29 12.72
C PRO A 36 6.22 14.24 12.03
N THR A 37 5.70 13.03 11.80
CA THR A 37 6.43 11.94 11.17
C THR A 37 6.18 11.93 9.67
N PRO A 38 7.23 11.99 8.82
CA PRO A 38 7.07 11.87 7.38
C PRO A 38 6.53 10.49 7.01
N LYS A 39 5.77 10.42 5.91
CA LYS A 39 5.41 9.13 5.30
C LYS A 39 6.70 8.48 4.79
N LEU A 40 7.09 7.37 5.38
CA LEU A 40 8.27 6.63 4.94
C LEU A 40 7.93 5.81 3.68
N GLY A 41 8.83 5.82 2.70
CA GLY A 41 8.74 4.95 1.52
C GLY A 41 9.08 3.49 1.84
N ILE A 42 8.83 2.59 0.89
CA ILE A 42 9.02 1.14 1.02
C ILE A 42 10.46 0.77 1.42
N ASP A 43 11.45 1.47 0.85
CA ASP A 43 12.87 1.24 1.14
C ASP A 43 13.25 1.55 2.60
N LEU A 44 12.47 2.43 3.25
CA LEU A 44 12.68 2.84 4.65
C LEU A 44 11.72 2.15 5.63
N GLN A 45 10.55 1.67 5.19
CA GLN A 45 9.60 0.92 6.03
C GLN A 45 9.86 -0.59 6.04
N GLY A 46 10.67 -1.09 5.10
CA GLY A 46 10.71 -2.51 4.80
C GLY A 46 9.40 -3.02 4.21
N GLY A 47 9.37 -4.29 3.82
CA GLY A 47 8.18 -4.91 3.23
C GLY A 47 8.42 -6.35 2.82
N THR A 48 7.37 -7.01 2.37
CA THR A 48 7.44 -8.38 1.85
C THR A 48 7.20 -8.38 0.36
N ARG A 49 8.16 -8.95 -0.38
CA ARG A 49 8.04 -9.20 -1.81
C ARG A 49 7.60 -10.65 -2.02
N VAL A 50 6.48 -10.84 -2.70
CA VAL A 50 5.95 -12.16 -3.07
C VAL A 50 5.95 -12.27 -4.59
N THR A 51 6.65 -13.27 -5.11
CA THR A 51 6.63 -13.60 -6.53
C THR A 51 5.70 -14.78 -6.75
N LEU A 52 4.64 -14.58 -7.52
CA LEU A 52 3.69 -15.62 -7.92
C LEU A 52 4.00 -16.06 -9.34
N THR A 53 4.35 -17.33 -9.51
CA THR A 53 4.53 -17.94 -10.83
C THR A 53 3.21 -18.51 -11.32
N ALA A 54 2.76 -18.04 -12.48
CA ALA A 54 1.53 -18.54 -13.09
C ALA A 54 1.73 -19.98 -13.59
N ARG A 55 0.80 -20.86 -13.24
CA ARG A 55 0.74 -22.24 -13.73
C ARG A 55 -0.57 -22.46 -14.48
N THR A 56 -0.48 -22.87 -15.73
CA THR A 56 -1.62 -23.30 -16.53
C THR A 56 -1.92 -24.78 -16.26
N PRO A 57 -3.16 -25.26 -16.46
CA PRO A 57 -3.51 -26.66 -16.29
C PRO A 57 -2.68 -27.59 -17.19
N ASP A 58 -2.36 -27.12 -18.39
CA ASP A 58 -1.69 -27.91 -19.43
C ASP A 58 -0.16 -27.74 -19.41
N GLY A 59 0.38 -26.98 -18.44
CA GLY A 59 1.82 -26.71 -18.31
C GLY A 59 2.40 -25.74 -19.35
N SER A 60 1.58 -25.26 -20.29
CA SER A 60 1.96 -24.28 -21.31
C SER A 60 2.19 -22.88 -20.70
N ALA A 61 2.87 -22.01 -21.45
CA ALA A 61 3.06 -20.64 -21.02
C ALA A 61 1.69 -19.91 -20.90
N PRO A 62 1.42 -19.20 -19.79
CA PRO A 62 0.20 -18.42 -19.63
C PRO A 62 0.08 -17.32 -20.69
N SER A 63 -1.14 -17.09 -21.19
CA SER A 63 -1.41 -16.01 -22.12
C SER A 63 -1.34 -14.64 -21.42
N LYS A 64 -0.99 -13.59 -22.18
CA LYS A 64 -0.93 -12.21 -21.66
C LYS A 64 -2.26 -11.75 -21.07
N ASP A 65 -3.38 -12.12 -21.70
CA ASP A 65 -4.71 -11.74 -21.21
C ASP A 65 -5.02 -12.40 -19.87
N SER A 66 -4.66 -13.67 -19.70
CA SER A 66 -4.82 -14.39 -18.42
C SER A 66 -3.97 -13.77 -17.32
N LEU A 67 -2.72 -13.37 -17.63
CA LEU A 67 -1.83 -12.69 -16.70
C LEU A 67 -2.39 -11.31 -16.30
N ASN A 68 -2.92 -10.55 -17.26
CA ASN A 68 -3.56 -9.26 -17.01
C ASN A 68 -4.81 -9.40 -16.14
N GLN A 69 -5.64 -10.40 -16.42
CA GLN A 69 -6.83 -10.70 -15.59
C GLN A 69 -6.42 -11.13 -14.18
N ALA A 70 -5.41 -11.99 -14.04
CA ALA A 70 -4.87 -12.38 -12.75
C ALA A 70 -4.33 -11.17 -11.98
N ARG A 71 -3.57 -10.28 -12.64
CA ARG A 71 -3.09 -9.01 -12.05
C ARG A 71 -4.24 -8.19 -11.48
N GLN A 72 -5.30 -7.96 -12.26
CA GLN A 72 -6.48 -7.19 -11.81
C GLN A 72 -7.23 -7.86 -10.64
N ILE A 73 -7.27 -9.20 -10.59
CA ILE A 73 -7.88 -9.93 -9.46
C ILE A 73 -7.03 -9.73 -8.21
N ILE A 74 -5.70 -9.87 -8.32
CA ILE A 74 -4.77 -9.69 -7.21
C ILE A 74 -4.83 -8.24 -6.69
N GLU A 75 -4.85 -7.26 -7.58
CA GLU A 75 -4.97 -5.83 -7.24
C GLU A 75 -6.25 -5.55 -6.42
N ARG A 76 -7.38 -6.13 -6.84
CA ARG A 76 -8.64 -6.03 -6.08
C ARG A 76 -8.57 -6.72 -4.71
N ARG A 77 -7.94 -7.89 -4.61
CA ARG A 77 -7.77 -8.60 -3.33
C ARG A 77 -6.90 -7.81 -2.36
N VAL A 78 -5.78 -7.28 -2.83
CA VAL A 78 -4.87 -6.43 -2.06
C VAL A 78 -5.61 -5.21 -1.49
N ASN A 79 -6.37 -4.51 -2.34
CA ASN A 79 -7.19 -3.38 -1.90
C ASN A 79 -8.24 -3.79 -0.87
N GLY A 80 -8.81 -4.99 -0.98
CA GLY A 80 -9.77 -5.56 -0.02
C GLY A 80 -9.18 -5.96 1.34
N ILE A 81 -7.87 -6.18 1.44
CA ILE A 81 -7.19 -6.48 2.73
C ILE A 81 -6.90 -5.18 3.52
N GLY A 82 -7.07 -4.01 2.89
CA GLY A 82 -6.91 -2.71 3.55
C GLY A 82 -5.47 -2.24 3.67
N VAL A 83 -4.54 -2.84 2.92
CA VAL A 83 -3.12 -2.46 2.95
C VAL A 83 -2.83 -1.43 1.86
N SER A 84 -2.68 -0.17 2.27
CA SER A 84 -2.31 0.94 1.39
C SER A 84 -0.86 0.88 0.95
N GLY A 85 -0.57 1.29 -0.28
CA GLY A 85 0.81 1.38 -0.80
C GLY A 85 1.38 0.08 -1.33
N THR A 86 0.52 -0.90 -1.64
CA THR A 86 0.93 -2.14 -2.29
C THR A 86 1.13 -1.93 -3.79
N GLU A 87 2.17 -2.55 -4.35
CA GLU A 87 2.47 -2.50 -5.78
C GLU A 87 2.35 -3.90 -6.40
N VAL A 88 1.71 -4.00 -7.57
CA VAL A 88 1.53 -5.26 -8.31
C VAL A 88 2.05 -5.09 -9.74
N ILE A 89 3.14 -5.79 -10.06
CA ILE A 89 3.83 -5.70 -11.36
C ILE A 89 3.84 -7.07 -12.04
N LEU A 90 3.76 -7.07 -13.37
CA LEU A 90 4.01 -8.23 -14.20
C LEU A 90 5.50 -8.30 -14.55
N ASP A 91 6.12 -9.45 -14.26
CA ASP A 91 7.51 -9.74 -14.58
C ASP A 91 7.58 -11.00 -15.45
N GLY A 92 7.56 -10.83 -16.77
CA GLY A 92 7.45 -11.92 -17.73
C GLY A 92 6.18 -12.75 -17.51
N ASN A 93 6.35 -13.97 -17.00
CA ASN A 93 5.29 -14.92 -16.67
C ASN A 93 4.94 -14.95 -15.16
N ASN A 94 5.58 -14.09 -14.37
CA ASN A 94 5.37 -13.96 -12.94
C ASN A 94 4.58 -12.69 -12.62
N ILE A 95 3.91 -12.71 -11.47
CA ILE A 95 3.29 -11.53 -10.86
C ILE A 95 4.07 -11.25 -9.58
N VAL A 96 4.69 -10.07 -9.50
CA VAL A 96 5.45 -9.62 -8.33
C VAL A 96 4.57 -8.65 -7.54
N ILE A 97 4.40 -8.96 -6.26
CA ILE A 97 3.59 -8.17 -5.33
C ILE A 97 4.54 -7.65 -4.24
N THR A 98 4.55 -6.35 -4.03
CA THR A 98 5.33 -5.71 -2.97
C THR A 98 4.39 -5.08 -1.96
N VAL A 99 4.36 -5.63 -0.74
CA VAL A 99 3.52 -5.12 0.36
C VAL A 99 4.39 -4.38 1.37
N PRO A 100 4.12 -3.09 1.67
CA PRO A 100 4.90 -2.33 2.65
C PRO A 100 4.62 -2.79 4.09
N GLY A 101 5.66 -2.69 4.94
CA GLY A 101 5.57 -2.92 6.38
C GLY A 101 5.44 -4.38 6.83
N VAL A 102 4.91 -4.58 8.04
CA VAL A 102 4.90 -5.89 8.75
C VAL A 102 3.76 -6.82 8.37
N GLN A 103 2.85 -6.40 7.47
CA GLN A 103 1.70 -7.22 7.03
C GLN A 103 2.06 -8.28 5.98
N GLY A 104 3.33 -8.65 5.88
CA GLY A 104 3.85 -9.63 4.92
C GLY A 104 3.16 -10.99 4.95
N ASP A 105 2.69 -11.44 6.10
CA ASP A 105 1.96 -12.72 6.20
C ASP A 105 0.57 -12.67 5.56
N GLN A 106 -0.06 -11.50 5.48
CA GLN A 106 -1.28 -11.33 4.70
C GLN A 106 -0.99 -11.42 3.20
N ALA A 107 0.20 -11.02 2.75
CA ALA A 107 0.62 -11.13 1.36
C ALA A 107 0.68 -12.60 0.89
N LYS A 108 1.04 -13.54 1.77
CA LYS A 108 1.03 -14.98 1.47
C LYS A 108 -0.39 -15.50 1.18
N LYS A 109 -1.41 -14.96 1.84
CA LYS A 109 -2.82 -15.33 1.61
C LYS A 109 -3.32 -14.91 0.23
N LEU A 110 -2.70 -13.90 -0.40
CA LEU A 110 -3.04 -13.48 -1.78
C LEU A 110 -2.77 -14.56 -2.82
N GLY A 111 -1.75 -15.40 -2.59
CA GLY A 111 -1.37 -16.49 -3.48
C GLY A 111 -2.34 -17.68 -3.45
N GLN A 112 -3.27 -17.74 -2.50
CA GLN A 112 -4.29 -18.79 -2.48
C GLN A 112 -5.35 -18.55 -3.55
N THR A 113 -5.57 -19.57 -4.39
CA THR A 113 -6.66 -19.56 -5.35
C THR A 113 -7.98 -19.80 -4.65
N ALA A 114 -8.80 -18.75 -4.47
CA ALA A 114 -10.16 -18.88 -3.97
C ALA A 114 -11.08 -19.51 -5.03
N LYS A 115 -11.24 -20.85 -4.98
CA LYS A 115 -12.23 -21.58 -5.80
C LYS A 115 -13.53 -21.72 -5.02
N LEU A 116 -14.60 -21.07 -5.49
CA LEU A 116 -15.94 -21.23 -4.94
C LEU A 116 -16.69 -22.28 -5.77
N ASN A 117 -17.17 -23.34 -5.11
CA ASN A 117 -17.98 -24.37 -5.75
C ASN A 117 -19.32 -24.48 -5.03
N PHE A 118 -20.42 -24.49 -5.78
CA PHE A 118 -21.73 -24.83 -5.26
C PHE A 118 -21.99 -26.32 -5.52
N ARG A 119 -22.38 -27.06 -4.48
CA ARG A 119 -22.74 -28.48 -4.58
C ARG A 119 -24.12 -28.71 -4.00
N LYS A 120 -24.92 -29.52 -4.68
CA LYS A 120 -26.24 -29.93 -4.19
C LYS A 120 -26.08 -30.81 -2.97
N VAL A 121 -26.82 -30.50 -1.91
CA VAL A 121 -26.95 -31.40 -0.75
C VAL A 121 -27.79 -32.61 -1.18
N ILE A 122 -27.18 -33.79 -1.13
CA ILE A 122 -27.79 -35.04 -1.63
C ILE A 122 -28.63 -35.76 -0.57
N ASN A 123 -28.37 -35.50 0.71
CA ASN A 123 -29.15 -36.04 1.80
C ASN A 123 -29.06 -35.09 3.00
N ALA A 124 -30.18 -34.81 3.65
CA ALA A 124 -30.25 -34.00 4.86
C ALA A 124 -31.07 -34.79 5.89
N GLN A 125 -30.43 -35.19 6.99
CA GLN A 125 -31.14 -35.83 8.09
C GLN A 125 -31.87 -34.76 8.91
N ALA A 126 -33.15 -34.99 9.18
CA ALA A 126 -33.91 -34.14 10.09
C ALA A 126 -33.28 -34.24 11.49
N ALA A 127 -33.10 -33.10 12.14
CA ALA A 127 -32.60 -33.07 13.51
C ALA A 127 -33.58 -33.79 14.44
N THR A 128 -33.16 -34.88 15.07
CA THR A 128 -33.92 -35.52 16.16
C THR A 128 -33.76 -34.67 17.41
N ALA A 129 -34.89 -34.29 18.02
CA ALA A 129 -34.90 -33.54 19.27
C ALA A 129 -34.21 -34.34 20.39
N PRO A 130 -33.37 -33.71 21.24
CA PRO A 130 -32.81 -34.39 22.41
C PRO A 130 -33.93 -34.79 23.39
N PRO A 131 -33.73 -35.86 24.20
CA PRO A 131 -34.71 -36.32 25.18
C PRO A 131 -34.98 -35.29 26.29
#